data_AF-A0A179DQX2-F1
#
_entry.id   AF-A0A179DQX2-F1
#
_cell.length_a   1.000
_cell.length_b   1.000
_cell.length_c   1.000
_cell.angle_alpha   90.00
_cell.angle_beta   90.00
_cell.angle_gamma   90.00
#
_symmetry.space_group_name_H-M   'P 1'
#
loop_
_entity.id
_entity.type
_entity.pdbx_description
1 polymer ?
#
loop_
_entity_poly.entity_id
_entity_poly.type
_entity_poly.pdbx_seq_one_letter_code
_entity_poly.pdbx_strand_id
1 'polypeptide(L)'
;MVKKKYDWWTRNYQNRLLIFGIMLTGFSIYQLPTIWTFKSNLTQIKGTLRAADTYVTNVTDQSGHNSRKSELIIYINGRQQKFYLAENIGNEWRFDKYEKISQGLKQADSVTVWVKKSEVDEYEPEVFQIDNDKTTLLDFEKVRTDKSPLTAFMLLLGLGSIALFLWLRFPNNFNRILRTNEKTN
;
A
#
# COMPACT_ATOMS: atom_id res chain seq x y z
N MET A 1 12.55 40.83 -24.76
CA MET A 1 13.00 39.53 -24.18
C MET A 1 12.02 38.88 -23.20
N VAL A 2 10.91 39.52 -22.79
CA VAL A 2 10.03 39.02 -21.71
C VAL A 2 9.14 37.82 -22.11
N LYS A 3 8.68 37.74 -23.37
CA LYS A 3 7.80 36.65 -23.86
C LYS A 3 8.41 35.24 -23.80
N LYS A 4 9.71 35.09 -24.12
CA LYS A 4 10.38 33.77 -24.11
C LYS A 4 10.52 33.19 -22.69
N LYS A 5 10.71 34.04 -21.69
CA LYS A 5 10.87 33.63 -20.29
C LYS A 5 9.54 33.14 -19.69
N TYR A 6 8.43 33.78 -20.05
CA TYR A 6 7.08 33.40 -19.61
C TYR A 6 6.62 32.06 -20.20
N ASP A 7 6.89 31.84 -21.50
CA ASP A 7 6.57 30.57 -22.19
C ASP A 7 7.38 29.37 -21.69
N TRP A 8 8.64 29.60 -21.30
CA TRP A 8 9.47 28.54 -20.70
C TRP A 8 8.98 28.13 -19.32
N TRP A 9 8.61 29.09 -18.47
CA TRP A 9 8.12 28.83 -17.11
C TRP A 9 6.80 28.06 -17.10
N THR A 10 5.84 28.45 -17.94
CA THR A 10 4.55 27.75 -18.07
C THR A 10 4.73 26.33 -18.61
N ARG A 11 5.57 26.13 -19.63
CA ARG A 11 5.85 24.79 -20.18
C ARG A 11 6.61 23.90 -19.20
N ASN A 12 7.54 24.45 -18.44
CA ASN A 12 8.25 23.73 -17.38
C ASN A 12 7.28 23.31 -16.25
N TYR A 13 6.39 24.21 -15.82
CA TYR A 13 5.37 23.90 -14.81
C TYR A 13 4.41 22.80 -15.28
N GLN A 14 3.92 22.88 -16.53
CA GLN A 14 3.08 21.85 -17.13
C GLN A 14 3.79 20.49 -17.22
N ASN A 15 5.06 20.45 -17.62
CA ASN A 15 5.82 19.20 -17.67
C ASN A 15 6.01 18.59 -16.27
N ARG A 16 6.25 19.41 -15.25
CA ARG A 16 6.33 18.96 -13.85
C ARG A 16 5.00 18.39 -13.36
N LEU A 17 3.88 19.04 -13.70
CA LEU A 17 2.53 18.55 -13.41
C LEU A 17 2.27 17.17 -14.04
N LEU A 18 2.70 16.97 -15.29
CA LEU A 18 2.59 15.68 -15.97
C LEU A 18 3.41 14.59 -15.27
N ILE A 19 4.67 14.87 -14.95
CA ILE A 19 5.56 13.93 -14.27
C ILE A 19 4.96 13.54 -12.90
N PHE A 20 4.50 14.53 -12.14
CA PHE A 20 3.82 14.32 -10.86
C PHE A 20 2.57 13.43 -11.01
N GLY A 21 1.74 13.70 -12.01
CA GLY A 21 0.57 12.88 -12.33
C GLY A 21 0.92 11.44 -12.66
N ILE A 22 1.91 11.21 -13.52
CA ILE A 22 2.38 9.87 -13.90
C ILE A 22 2.92 9.11 -12.68
N MET A 23 3.74 9.75 -11.84
CA MET A 23 4.30 9.13 -10.64
C MET A 23 3.19 8.67 -9.68
N LEU A 24 2.19 9.53 -9.43
CA LEU A 24 1.06 9.19 -8.56
C LEU A 24 0.22 8.06 -9.11
N THR A 25 -0.13 8.11 -10.40
CA THR A 25 -0.91 7.05 -11.05
C THR A 25 -0.14 5.73 -11.04
N GLY A 26 1.16 5.73 -11.33
CA GLY A 26 2.00 4.53 -11.29
C GLY A 26 2.08 3.93 -9.88
N PHE A 27 2.27 4.76 -8.85
CA PHE A 27 2.31 4.32 -7.47
C PHE A 27 0.95 3.75 -7.01
N SER A 28 -0.16 4.39 -7.38
CA SER A 28 -1.49 3.86 -7.08
C SER A 28 -1.74 2.51 -7.75
N ILE A 29 -1.35 2.35 -9.01
CA ILE A 29 -1.47 1.08 -9.74
C ILE A 29 -0.65 -0.03 -9.05
N TYR A 30 0.55 0.29 -8.57
CA TYR A 30 1.37 -0.66 -7.82
C TYR A 30 0.70 -1.15 -6.52
N GLN A 31 -0.13 -0.32 -5.87
CA GLN A 31 -0.87 -0.72 -4.67
C GLN A 31 -2.19 -1.44 -4.95
N LEU A 32 -2.69 -1.42 -6.19
CA LEU A 32 -3.96 -2.06 -6.55
C LEU A 32 -4.01 -3.56 -6.26
N PRO A 33 -2.96 -4.38 -6.51
CA PRO A 33 -2.99 -5.81 -6.22
C PRO A 33 -3.31 -6.11 -4.75
N THR A 34 -2.80 -5.32 -3.81
CA THR A 34 -3.09 -5.48 -2.38
C THR A 34 -4.53 -5.09 -2.03
N ILE A 35 -5.07 -4.03 -2.65
CA ILE A 35 -6.43 -3.52 -2.37
C ILE A 35 -7.52 -4.34 -3.08
N TRP A 36 -7.21 -4.88 -4.26
CA TRP A 36 -8.08 -5.76 -5.05
C TRP A 36 -7.82 -7.25 -4.82
N THR A 37 -7.03 -7.60 -3.81
CA THR A 37 -6.96 -8.99 -3.37
C THR A 37 -8.34 -9.38 -2.84
N PHE A 38 -8.90 -10.47 -3.37
CA PHE A 38 -10.14 -11.06 -2.89
C PHE A 38 -9.84 -12.22 -1.94
N LYS A 39 -10.72 -12.47 -0.98
CA LYS A 39 -10.58 -13.60 -0.04
C LYS A 39 -10.47 -14.96 -0.76
N SER A 40 -11.07 -15.10 -1.94
CA SER A 40 -10.96 -16.28 -2.81
C SER A 40 -9.55 -16.53 -3.34
N ASN A 41 -8.71 -15.50 -3.41
CA ASN A 41 -7.31 -15.58 -3.85
C ASN A 41 -6.34 -15.85 -2.70
N LEU A 42 -6.85 -15.90 -1.47
CA LEU A 42 -6.06 -16.23 -0.30
C LEU A 42 -6.03 -17.75 -0.08
N THR A 43 -4.95 -18.21 0.52
CA THR A 43 -4.82 -19.56 1.04
C THR A 43 -4.36 -19.50 2.48
N GLN A 44 -4.79 -20.49 3.25
CA GLN A 44 -4.46 -20.61 4.66
C GLN A 44 -3.19 -21.42 4.85
N ILE A 45 -2.28 -20.90 5.68
CA ILE A 45 -1.13 -21.62 6.21
C ILE A 45 -1.40 -21.83 7.69
N LYS A 46 -1.75 -23.07 8.04
CA LYS A 46 -2.05 -23.47 9.42
C LYS A 46 -0.90 -24.30 10.01
N GLY A 47 -0.58 -24.06 11.27
CA GLY A 47 0.38 -24.86 12.02
C GLY A 47 0.51 -24.43 13.47
N THR A 48 1.47 -25.00 14.19
CA THR A 48 1.82 -24.56 15.54
C THR A 48 2.84 -23.42 15.48
N LEU A 49 2.74 -22.48 16.42
CA LEU A 49 3.66 -21.36 16.47
C LEU A 49 5.07 -21.84 16.80
N ARG A 50 6.07 -21.40 16.02
CA ARG A 50 7.49 -21.55 16.36
C ARG A 50 7.98 -20.36 17.16
N ALA A 51 7.72 -19.15 16.67
CA ALA A 51 8.09 -17.89 17.30
C ALA A 51 7.21 -16.75 16.79
N ALA A 52 6.95 -15.76 17.64
CA ALA A 52 6.28 -14.51 17.28
C ALA A 52 6.90 -13.37 18.07
N ASP A 53 7.65 -12.50 17.41
CA ASP A 53 8.39 -11.44 18.09
C ASP A 53 8.08 -10.08 17.49
N THR A 54 8.03 -9.08 18.37
CA THR A 54 7.78 -7.70 18.02
C THR A 54 9.03 -6.86 18.24
N TYR A 55 9.36 -6.03 17.27
CA TYR A 55 10.52 -5.14 17.32
C TYR A 55 10.07 -3.71 17.07
N VAL A 56 10.84 -2.76 17.61
CA VAL A 56 10.74 -1.35 17.26
C VAL A 56 12.10 -0.92 16.75
N THR A 57 12.17 -0.50 15.50
CA THR A 57 13.40 -0.08 14.82
C THR A 57 13.35 1.39 14.49
N ASN A 58 14.48 2.08 14.66
CA ASN A 58 14.61 3.48 14.25
C ASN A 58 14.87 3.53 12.73
N VAL A 59 14.16 4.42 12.05
CA VAL A 59 14.30 4.69 10.62
C VAL A 59 14.65 6.16 10.47
N THR A 60 15.86 6.44 10.00
CA THR A 60 16.34 7.79 9.70
C THR A 60 16.21 8.05 8.21
N ASP A 61 15.51 9.12 7.84
CA ASP A 61 15.43 9.54 6.44
C ASP A 61 16.69 10.31 5.99
N GLN A 62 16.81 10.55 4.67
CA GLN A 62 17.95 11.28 4.09
C GLN A 62 18.02 12.75 4.55
N SER A 63 16.96 13.28 5.15
CA SER A 63 16.87 14.65 5.69
C SER A 63 17.21 14.72 7.18
N GLY A 64 17.53 13.59 7.82
CA GLY A 64 17.86 13.49 9.24
C GLY A 64 16.67 13.39 10.18
N HIS A 65 15.44 13.22 9.66
CA HIS A 65 14.29 12.94 10.52
C HIS A 65 14.31 11.48 10.97
N ASN A 66 14.14 11.29 12.27
CA ASN A 66 14.00 9.98 12.88
C ASN A 66 12.52 9.65 13.03
N SER A 67 12.14 8.48 12.53
CA SER A 67 10.86 7.84 12.84
C SER A 67 11.13 6.44 13.39
N ARG A 68 10.11 5.81 13.94
CA ARG A 68 10.14 4.45 14.44
C ARG A 68 9.18 3.61 13.62
N LYS A 69 9.59 2.38 13.40
CA LYS A 69 8.81 1.36 12.73
C LYS A 69 8.58 0.22 13.72
N SER A 70 7.33 -0.17 13.91
CA SER A 70 7.00 -1.39 14.63
C SER A 70 6.95 -2.55 13.65
N GLU A 71 7.46 -3.69 14.08
CA GLU A 71 7.60 -4.89 13.27
C GLU A 71 7.07 -6.09 14.07
N LEU A 72 6.35 -6.98 13.41
CA LEU A 72 5.93 -8.27 13.93
C LEU A 72 6.41 -9.35 12.98
N ILE A 73 7.19 -10.28 13.50
CA ILE A 73 7.73 -11.42 12.76
C ILE A 73 7.14 -12.69 13.35
N ILE A 74 6.56 -13.54 12.49
CA ILE A 74 5.93 -14.80 12.89
C ILE A 74 6.56 -15.95 12.10
N TYR A 75 6.86 -17.03 12.80
CA TYR A 75 7.33 -18.29 12.23
C TYR A 75 6.41 -19.43 12.67
N ILE A 76 6.01 -20.27 11.70
CA ILE A 76 5.18 -21.46 11.92
C ILE A 76 6.05 -22.70 11.80
N ASN A 77 5.86 -23.69 12.69
CA ASN A 77 6.60 -24.94 12.65
C ASN A 77 6.42 -25.69 11.32
N GLY A 78 7.48 -26.36 10.88
CA GLY A 78 7.51 -27.07 9.60
C GLY A 78 7.60 -26.16 8.37
N ARG A 79 7.72 -24.84 8.53
CA ARG A 79 7.92 -23.89 7.45
C ARG A 79 9.19 -23.06 7.66
N GLN A 80 9.81 -22.66 6.54
CA GLN A 80 10.96 -21.75 6.55
C GLN A 80 10.55 -20.28 6.32
N GLN A 81 9.29 -20.04 6.00
CA GLN A 81 8.76 -18.72 5.67
C GLN A 81 8.76 -17.79 6.89
N LYS A 82 9.02 -16.52 6.62
CA LYS A 82 8.97 -15.43 7.57
C LYS A 82 7.73 -14.59 7.27
N PHE A 83 6.72 -14.69 8.13
CA PHE A 83 5.52 -13.86 8.01
C PHE A 83 5.78 -12.53 8.70
N TYR A 84 5.86 -11.46 7.90
CA TYR A 84 6.33 -10.17 8.35
C TYR A 84 5.26 -9.09 8.18
N LEU A 85 5.00 -8.37 9.26
CA LEU A 85 4.12 -7.21 9.30
C LEU A 85 4.90 -6.03 9.84
N ALA A 86 4.72 -4.87 9.22
CA ALA A 86 5.36 -3.66 9.71
C ALA A 86 4.55 -2.40 9.48
N GLU A 87 4.66 -1.46 10.42
CA GLU A 87 3.90 -0.22 10.44
C GLU A 87 4.78 0.92 10.97
N ASN A 88 4.69 2.10 10.35
CA ASN A 88 5.38 3.29 10.85
C ASN A 88 4.58 3.86 12.02
N ILE A 89 5.24 4.03 13.17
CA ILE A 89 4.63 4.49 14.42
C ILE A 89 5.13 5.90 14.81
N GLY A 90 5.76 6.60 13.88
CA GLY A 90 6.23 7.96 14.08
C GLY A 90 7.26 8.03 15.20
N ASN A 91 6.93 8.71 16.30
CA ASN A 91 7.81 8.85 17.46
C ASN A 91 7.42 7.94 18.62
N GLU A 92 6.42 7.08 18.45
CA GLU A 92 5.98 6.19 19.52
C GLU A 92 7.00 5.08 19.78
N TRP A 93 7.13 4.69 21.04
CA TRP A 93 8.07 3.66 21.48
C TRP A 93 7.42 2.28 21.58
N ARG A 94 6.09 2.21 21.49
CA ARG A 94 5.33 0.97 21.60
C ARG A 94 4.18 1.01 20.61
N PHE A 95 3.86 -0.16 20.06
CA PHE A 95 2.71 -0.32 19.19
C PHE A 95 1.83 -1.47 19.68
N ASP A 96 0.78 -1.10 20.40
CA ASP A 96 -0.08 -2.05 21.10
C ASP A 96 -0.72 -3.08 20.17
N LYS A 97 -0.94 -2.73 18.89
CA LYS A 97 -1.56 -3.61 17.89
C LYS A 97 -0.73 -4.89 17.70
N TYR A 98 0.57 -4.77 17.42
CA TYR A 98 1.42 -5.93 17.16
C TYR A 98 1.75 -6.71 18.42
N GLU A 99 1.83 -6.04 19.55
CA GLU A 99 2.04 -6.72 20.82
C GLU A 99 0.82 -7.56 21.22
N LYS A 100 -0.39 -7.04 21.04
CA LYS A 100 -1.63 -7.81 21.24
C LYS A 100 -1.70 -9.03 20.31
N ILE A 101 -1.31 -8.88 19.05
CA ILE A 101 -1.26 -10.01 18.11
C ILE A 101 -0.21 -11.04 18.58
N SER A 102 1.01 -10.63 18.91
CA SER A 102 2.06 -11.54 19.40
C SER A 102 1.63 -12.30 20.66
N GLN A 103 1.02 -11.62 21.63
CA GLN A 103 0.49 -12.26 22.84
C GLN A 103 -0.63 -13.26 22.51
N GLY A 104 -1.57 -12.87 21.63
CA GLY A 104 -2.65 -13.76 21.17
C GLY A 104 -2.16 -14.99 20.42
N LEU A 105 -1.03 -14.89 19.72
CA LEU A 105 -0.38 -16.02 19.05
C LEU A 105 0.34 -16.94 20.03
N LYS A 106 1.05 -16.38 21.02
CA LYS A 106 1.81 -17.16 22.02
C LYS A 106 0.93 -17.99 22.95
N GLN A 107 -0.34 -17.59 23.13
CA GLN A 107 -1.32 -18.31 23.95
C GLN A 107 -2.15 -19.34 23.16
N ALA A 108 -1.90 -19.46 21.85
CA ALA A 108 -2.69 -20.27 20.94
C ALA A 108 -2.08 -21.65 20.71
N ASP A 109 -2.91 -22.67 20.62
CA ASP A 109 -2.47 -24.03 20.25
C ASP A 109 -2.16 -24.13 18.75
N SER A 110 -2.87 -23.34 17.93
CA SER A 110 -2.66 -23.29 16.49
C SER A 110 -2.82 -21.88 15.93
N VAL A 111 -2.05 -21.59 14.89
CA VAL A 111 -2.04 -20.31 14.20
C VAL A 111 -2.38 -20.55 12.73
N THR A 112 -3.21 -19.67 12.18
CA THR A 112 -3.54 -19.65 10.76
C THR A 112 -3.20 -18.29 10.19
N VAL A 113 -2.34 -18.28 9.16
CA VAL A 113 -1.97 -17.07 8.43
C VAL A 113 -2.52 -17.17 7.01
N TRP A 114 -3.20 -16.13 6.55
CA TRP A 114 -3.74 -16.05 5.20
C TRP A 114 -2.83 -15.21 4.33
N VAL A 115 -2.39 -15.81 3.23
CA VAL A 115 -1.49 -15.20 2.22
C VAL A 115 -2.06 -15.38 0.83
N LYS A 116 -1.58 -14.64 -0.17
CA LYS A 116 -2.00 -14.88 -1.56
C LYS A 116 -1.58 -16.27 -2.01
N LYS A 117 -2.45 -16.95 -2.75
CA LYS A 117 -2.14 -18.24 -3.39
C LYS A 117 -0.89 -18.17 -4.27
N SER A 118 -0.68 -17.05 -4.96
CA SER A 118 0.49 -16.82 -5.81
C SER A 118 1.80 -16.64 -5.04
N GLU A 119 1.73 -16.25 -3.76
CA GLU A 119 2.88 -15.93 -2.92
C GLU A 119 3.14 -17.05 -1.89
N VAL A 120 2.37 -18.16 -1.92
CA VAL A 120 2.35 -19.17 -0.86
C VAL A 120 3.69 -19.85 -0.60
N ASP A 121 4.59 -19.87 -1.59
CA ASP A 121 5.93 -20.47 -1.50
C ASP A 121 7.04 -19.40 -1.37
N GLU A 122 6.69 -18.12 -1.35
CA GLU A 122 7.65 -17.04 -1.14
C GLU A 122 8.19 -17.05 0.30
N TYR A 123 9.41 -16.55 0.48
CA TYR A 123 10.03 -16.50 1.79
C TYR A 123 9.33 -15.51 2.73
N GLU A 124 8.89 -14.35 2.22
CA GLU A 124 8.18 -13.31 2.95
C GLU A 124 6.86 -12.95 2.25
N PRO A 125 5.84 -13.83 2.30
CA PRO A 125 4.57 -13.57 1.64
C PRO A 125 3.79 -12.46 2.34
N GLU A 126 2.96 -11.70 1.60
CA GLU A 126 2.13 -10.66 2.19
C GLU A 126 1.01 -11.28 3.03
N VAL A 127 0.92 -10.85 4.29
CA VAL A 127 -0.06 -11.37 5.26
C VAL A 127 -1.33 -10.52 5.26
N PHE A 128 -2.45 -11.17 4.99
CA PHE A 128 -3.76 -10.53 4.86
C PHE A 128 -4.67 -10.74 6.07
N GLN A 129 -4.55 -11.88 6.74
CA GLN A 129 -5.33 -12.20 7.94
C GLN A 129 -4.52 -13.12 8.85
N ILE A 130 -4.67 -12.96 10.15
CA ILE A 130 -4.08 -13.85 11.15
C ILE A 130 -5.19 -14.27 12.11
N ASP A 131 -5.39 -15.57 12.23
CA ASP A 131 -6.30 -16.18 13.19
C ASP A 131 -5.51 -17.04 14.18
N ASN A 132 -5.99 -17.09 15.42
CA ASN A 132 -5.66 -18.19 16.32
C ASN A 132 -6.84 -19.16 16.44
N ASP A 133 -6.75 -20.11 17.36
CA ASP A 133 -7.78 -21.11 17.64
C ASP A 133 -9.12 -20.52 18.14
N LYS A 134 -9.12 -19.28 18.65
CA LYS A 134 -10.28 -18.65 19.33
C LYS A 134 -10.84 -17.45 18.57
N THR A 135 -9.99 -16.63 17.97
CA THR A 135 -10.32 -15.31 17.44
C THR A 135 -9.42 -14.90 16.28
N THR A 136 -9.91 -13.96 15.48
CA THR A 136 -9.12 -13.25 14.47
C THR A 136 -8.31 -12.15 15.15
N LEU A 137 -6.99 -12.19 14.98
CA LEU A 137 -6.03 -11.23 15.56
C LEU A 137 -5.69 -10.10 14.57
N LEU A 138 -5.68 -10.39 13.27
CA LEU A 138 -5.56 -9.41 12.19
C LEU A 138 -6.64 -9.72 11.14
N ASP A 139 -7.50 -8.75 10.88
CA ASP A 139 -8.66 -8.92 9.99
C ASP A 139 -8.36 -8.47 8.55
N PHE A 140 -8.80 -9.27 7.57
CA PHE A 140 -8.63 -9.02 6.14
C PHE A 140 -9.28 -7.72 5.67
N GLU A 141 -10.51 -7.44 6.11
CA GLU A 141 -11.23 -6.22 5.71
C GLU A 141 -10.51 -4.99 6.25
N LYS A 142 -9.94 -5.08 7.46
CA LYS A 142 -9.08 -4.02 8.01
C LYS A 142 -7.82 -3.79 7.18
N VAL A 143 -7.09 -4.85 6.81
CA VAL A 143 -5.89 -4.73 5.95
C VAL A 143 -6.23 -4.13 4.57
N ARG A 144 -7.38 -4.49 3.99
CA ARG A 144 -7.85 -3.95 2.71
C ARG A 144 -8.24 -2.47 2.83
N THR A 145 -8.95 -2.11 3.89
CA THR A 145 -9.49 -0.75 4.06
C THR A 145 -8.44 0.27 4.48
N ASP A 146 -7.44 -0.10 5.28
CA ASP A 146 -6.40 0.84 5.74
C ASP A 146 -5.62 1.47 4.56
N LYS A 147 -5.45 0.75 3.44
CA LYS A 147 -4.72 1.24 2.24
C LYS A 147 -5.62 1.82 1.14
N SER A 148 -6.93 1.56 1.18
CA SER A 148 -7.84 1.84 0.06
C SER A 148 -8.15 3.33 -0.19
N PRO A 149 -8.49 4.16 0.81
CA PRO A 149 -8.85 5.57 0.58
C PRO A 149 -7.69 6.41 0.04
N LEU A 150 -6.49 6.22 0.59
CA LEU A 150 -5.30 6.95 0.16
C LEU A 150 -4.93 6.60 -1.28
N THR A 151 -4.99 5.31 -1.64
CA THR A 151 -4.69 4.85 -2.99
C THR A 151 -5.68 5.38 -4.01
N ALA A 152 -6.98 5.38 -3.67
CA ALA A 152 -8.03 5.97 -4.51
C ALA A 152 -7.83 7.48 -4.69
N PHE A 153 -7.52 8.20 -3.61
CA PHE A 153 -7.22 9.63 -3.66
C PHE A 153 -6.00 9.92 -4.54
N MET A 154 -4.90 9.19 -4.37
CA MET A 154 -3.69 9.34 -5.19
C MET A 154 -3.96 9.03 -6.66
N LEU A 155 -4.80 8.04 -6.95
CA LEU A 155 -5.17 7.69 -8.33
C LEU A 155 -5.97 8.80 -8.98
N LEU A 156 -6.97 9.34 -8.28
CA LEU A 156 -7.78 10.47 -8.75
C LEU A 156 -6.93 11.73 -8.94
N LEU A 157 -6.02 12.02 -8.00
CA LEU A 157 -5.12 13.16 -8.09
C LEU A 157 -4.15 13.01 -9.28
N GLY A 158 -3.61 11.82 -9.49
CA GLY A 158 -2.71 11.51 -10.61
C GLY A 158 -3.41 11.66 -11.95
N LEU A 159 -4.56 11.00 -12.12
CA LEU A 159 -5.37 11.10 -13.34
C LEU A 159 -5.86 12.52 -13.59
N GLY A 160 -6.30 13.23 -12.55
CA GLY A 160 -6.72 14.62 -12.61
C GLY A 160 -5.59 15.56 -13.05
N SER A 161 -4.36 15.33 -12.55
CA SER A 161 -3.17 16.10 -12.95
C SER A 161 -2.82 15.87 -14.42
N ILE A 162 -2.92 14.64 -14.91
CA ILE A 162 -2.72 14.31 -16.33
C ILE A 162 -3.80 14.95 -17.20
N ALA A 163 -5.08 14.86 -16.79
CA ALA A 163 -6.18 15.50 -17.51
C ALA A 163 -6.03 17.02 -17.57
N LEU A 164 -5.63 17.66 -16.46
CA LEU A 164 -5.36 19.09 -16.39
C LEU A 164 -4.20 19.48 -17.32
N PHE A 165 -3.12 18.69 -17.36
CA PHE A 165 -2.03 18.90 -18.31
C PHE A 165 -2.53 18.87 -19.76
N LEU A 166 -3.32 17.85 -20.13
CA LEU A 166 -3.85 17.72 -21.48
C LEU A 166 -4.77 18.89 -21.85
N TRP A 167 -5.61 19.35 -20.91
CA TRP A 167 -6.49 20.49 -21.12
C TRP A 167 -5.70 21.81 -21.32
N LEU A 168 -4.69 22.07 -20.49
CA LEU A 168 -3.86 23.28 -20.58
C LEU A 168 -2.93 23.31 -21.80
N ARG A 169 -2.40 22.15 -22.22
CA ARG A 169 -1.42 22.04 -23.31
C ARG A 169 -2.08 21.84 -24.67
N PHE A 170 -3.20 21.11 -24.71
CA PHE A 170 -3.87 20.68 -25.94
C PHE A 170 -5.40 20.86 -25.85
N PRO A 171 -5.90 22.08 -25.61
CA PRO A 171 -7.34 22.32 -25.38
C PRO A 171 -8.21 21.84 -26.56
N ASN A 172 -7.75 22.01 -27.80
CA ASN A 172 -8.50 21.59 -28.99
C ASN A 172 -8.64 20.07 -29.10
N ASN A 173 -7.59 19.32 -28.75
CA ASN A 173 -7.62 17.85 -28.79
C ASN A 173 -8.46 17.30 -27.64
N PHE A 174 -8.38 17.92 -26.46
CA PHE A 174 -9.18 17.54 -25.30
C PHE A 174 -10.68 17.78 -25.53
N ASN A 175 -11.05 18.95 -26.04
CA ASN A 175 -12.43 19.26 -26.40
C ASN A 175 -12.97 18.34 -27.49
N ARG A 176 -12.12 17.88 -28.42
CA ARG A 176 -12.52 16.89 -29.43
C ARG A 176 -12.88 15.55 -28.81
N ILE A 177 -12.10 15.05 -27.84
CA ILE A 177 -12.37 13.79 -27.12
C ILE A 177 -13.68 13.86 -26.33
N LEU A 178 -13.92 14.97 -25.61
CA LEU A 178 -15.17 15.17 -24.87
C LEU A 178 -16.39 15.25 -25.81
N ARG A 179 -16.25 15.96 -26.93
CA ARG A 179 -17.35 16.19 -27.89
C ARG A 179 -17.69 14.96 -28.74
N THR A 180 -16.76 14.01 -28.90
CA THR A 180 -17.08 12.70 -29.49
C THR A 180 -17.96 11.85 -28.57
N ASN A 181 -17.83 11.99 -27.25
CA ASN A 181 -18.66 11.23 -26.30
C ASN A 181 -20.12 11.72 -26.24
N GLU A 182 -20.38 13.00 -26.54
CA GLU A 182 -21.75 13.57 -26.60
C GLU A 182 -22.56 13.11 -27.82
N LYS A 183 -21.91 12.61 -28.87
CA LYS A 183 -22.58 12.20 -30.12
C LYS A 183 -22.91 10.71 -30.18
N THR A 184 -22.51 9.95 -29.18
CA THR A 184 -22.68 8.49 -29.10
C THR A 184 -23.69 8.04 -28.04
N ASN A 185 -24.41 8.98 -27.41
CA ASN A 185 -25.60 8.71 -26.60
C ASN A 185 -26.86 9.07 -27.37
#